data_AF-A0A7V5G741-F1
#
_entry.id   AF-A0A7V5G741-F1
#
_cell.length_a   1.000
_cell.length_b   1.000
_cell.length_c   1.000
_cell.angle_alpha   90.00
_cell.angle_beta   90.00
_cell.angle_gamma   90.00
#
_symmetry.space_group_name_H-M   'P 1'
#
loop_
_entity.id
_entity.type
_entity.pdbx_description
1 polymer ?
#
loop_
_entity_poly.entity_id
_entity_poly.type
_entity_poly.pdbx_seq_one_letter_code
_entity_poly.pdbx_strand_id
1 'polypeptide(L)'
;MIKYFLIFLSLTINAFSLESIYFTQGTNPLEEYNNDEKIFGYIQSAKVDLYTQPKESCNKFATTVNKKISTPSDITIFKSKEIKPINYTNTISLNKLQVSEKKQKFFHMLLPAILISKQKFKVLRTRAKNIIEQDNPSNEDLVFLDKMYKKFKTTNNKELLSRMKTHPVSIVLAQAAIESAWGESRFFKEGNNIFGMWSYNRNEPRIRARETRKGKAIYVKKYKNLSDAIDDYFVTIGRGAYKNFRKHRDITKDPLQLVQYLVNYCELKGKYTKKLKKFIIKNRLTKFDKFEIDRKYI
;
A
#
# COMPACT_ATOMS: atom_id res chain seq x y z
N MET A 1 -15.41 13.17 -3.15
CA MET A 1 -15.55 12.57 -1.81
C MET A 1 -14.35 11.65 -1.44
N ILE A 2 -13.10 12.08 -1.67
CA ILE A 2 -11.85 11.45 -1.16
C ILE A 2 -10.83 12.60 -1.03
N LYS A 3 -10.93 13.38 0.05
CA LYS A 3 -10.04 14.53 0.29
C LYS A 3 -9.16 14.33 1.54
N TYR A 4 -9.24 13.18 2.21
CA TYR A 4 -8.85 13.08 3.63
C TYR A 4 -8.06 11.83 3.97
N PHE A 5 -7.01 11.56 3.18
CA PHE A 5 -5.99 10.60 3.58
C PHE A 5 -4.79 11.27 4.26
N LEU A 6 -4.75 12.61 4.33
CA LEU A 6 -3.57 13.37 4.74
C LEU A 6 -3.78 14.32 5.92
N ILE A 7 -4.71 14.00 6.81
CA ILE A 7 -4.88 14.84 8.00
C ILE A 7 -3.81 14.54 9.08
N PHE A 8 -2.94 13.54 8.91
CA PHE A 8 -1.85 13.29 9.87
C PHE A 8 -0.55 14.05 9.61
N LEU A 9 -0.37 14.72 8.47
CA LEU A 9 0.81 15.57 8.27
C LEU A 9 0.63 17.00 8.79
N SER A 10 -0.62 17.47 8.98
CA SER A 10 -0.92 18.83 9.42
C SER A 10 -1.42 18.95 10.87
N LEU A 11 -1.65 17.83 11.58
CA LEU A 11 -2.22 17.84 12.94
C LEU A 11 -1.29 17.26 14.03
N THR A 12 0.02 17.17 13.76
CA THR A 12 1.02 16.95 14.84
C THR A 12 2.09 18.04 14.89
N ILE A 13 1.83 19.21 14.30
CA ILE A 13 2.64 20.41 14.55
C ILE A 13 1.95 21.17 15.69
N ASN A 14 2.06 20.63 16.89
CA ASN A 14 2.09 21.36 18.14
C ASN A 14 2.54 20.37 19.23
N ALA A 15 3.67 20.70 19.86
CA ALA A 15 4.47 19.90 20.78
C ALA A 15 5.44 18.89 20.13
N PHE A 16 6.67 19.38 19.95
CA PHE A 16 7.99 18.76 19.81
C PHE A 16 8.75 19.18 18.55
N SER A 17 9.53 20.24 18.75
CA SER A 17 10.67 20.64 17.93
C SER A 17 11.56 19.43 17.59
N LEU A 18 11.40 18.89 16.39
CA LEU A 18 12.36 18.00 15.74
C LEU A 18 12.71 18.47 14.32
N GLU A 19 12.45 19.75 14.02
CA GLU A 19 13.09 20.49 12.94
C GLU A 19 14.45 20.99 13.43
N SER A 20 15.48 20.14 13.39
CA SER A 20 16.90 20.59 13.30
C SER A 20 17.89 19.46 13.04
N ILE A 21 17.57 18.19 13.33
CA ILE A 21 18.59 17.11 13.32
C ILE A 21 18.68 16.34 11.99
N TYR A 22 17.74 16.50 11.05
CA TYR A 22 17.77 15.77 9.76
C TYR A 22 18.30 16.56 8.56
N PHE A 23 18.78 17.79 8.76
CA PHE A 23 19.06 18.73 7.66
C PHE A 23 20.50 19.18 7.45
N THR A 24 21.48 18.78 8.25
CA THR A 24 22.88 19.17 8.01
C THR A 24 23.74 17.97 7.70
N GLN A 25 24.01 17.78 6.41
CA GLN A 25 25.33 17.54 5.79
C GLN A 25 25.12 16.97 4.38
N GLY A 26 25.62 17.70 3.37
CA GLY A 26 25.61 17.30 1.96
C GLY A 26 24.86 18.25 1.03
N THR A 27 25.25 19.53 1.02
CA THR A 27 24.90 20.45 -0.08
C THR A 27 25.74 20.10 -1.30
N ASN A 28 25.10 19.64 -2.37
CA ASN A 28 25.53 19.90 -3.74
C ASN A 28 24.28 20.25 -4.57
N PRO A 29 24.33 21.25 -5.46
CA PRO A 29 23.16 21.68 -6.22
C PRO A 29 22.79 20.58 -7.23
N LEU A 30 21.54 20.13 -7.23
CA LEU A 30 20.99 19.31 -8.30
C LEU A 30 20.34 20.25 -9.32
N GLU A 31 20.88 20.23 -10.53
CA GLU A 31 20.38 20.97 -11.70
C GLU A 31 18.87 20.78 -11.91
N GLU A 32 18.20 21.88 -12.23
CA GLU A 32 16.80 21.94 -12.61
C GLU A 32 16.58 21.25 -13.97
N TYR A 33 15.91 20.10 -13.93
CA TYR A 33 15.26 19.54 -15.12
C TYR A 33 13.86 20.17 -15.29
N ASN A 34 13.81 21.27 -16.02
CA ASN A 34 12.59 21.78 -16.64
C ASN A 34 12.42 21.09 -18.01
N ASN A 35 11.34 20.32 -18.18
CA ASN A 35 10.80 19.95 -19.50
C ASN A 35 9.45 19.22 -19.32
N ASP A 36 8.38 19.99 -19.02
CA ASP A 36 7.04 19.46 -18.76
C ASP A 36 6.07 19.50 -19.96
N GLU A 37 6.50 19.88 -21.18
CA GLU A 37 5.56 19.96 -22.33
C GLU A 37 5.79 18.94 -23.47
N LYS A 38 6.95 18.27 -23.54
CA LYS A 38 7.24 17.31 -24.64
C LYS A 38 6.78 15.87 -24.41
N ILE A 39 6.49 15.47 -23.16
CA ILE A 39 6.17 14.06 -22.84
C ILE A 39 4.71 13.69 -23.22
N PHE A 40 3.81 14.66 -23.33
CA PHE A 40 2.40 14.39 -23.67
C PHE A 40 2.18 13.99 -25.14
N GLY A 41 3.09 14.36 -26.06
CA GLY A 41 2.97 14.04 -27.49
C GLY A 41 3.39 12.63 -27.88
N TYR A 42 4.17 11.93 -27.04
CA TYR A 42 4.78 10.65 -27.41
C TYR A 42 3.96 9.41 -27.04
N ILE A 43 2.80 9.58 -26.38
CA ILE A 43 1.97 8.46 -25.88
C ILE A 43 0.93 8.01 -26.92
N GLN A 44 0.77 8.71 -28.05
CA GLN A 44 -0.26 8.39 -29.03
C GLN A 44 0.10 7.24 -30.00
N SER A 45 1.36 6.77 -30.04
CA SER A 45 1.82 5.80 -31.05
C SER A 45 2.33 4.45 -30.53
N ALA A 46 2.34 4.21 -29.21
CA ALA A 46 2.74 2.90 -28.69
C ALA A 46 1.54 1.93 -28.72
N LYS A 47 1.58 0.96 -29.64
CA LYS A 47 0.72 -0.23 -29.59
C LYS A 47 0.80 -0.83 -28.18
N VAL A 48 -0.35 -0.92 -27.51
CA VAL A 48 -0.46 -1.46 -26.15
C VAL A 48 -0.25 -2.97 -26.22
N ASP A 49 0.99 -3.41 -26.09
CA ASP A 49 1.30 -4.81 -25.82
C ASP A 49 0.84 -5.14 -24.39
N LEU A 50 -0.38 -5.68 -24.31
CA LEU A 50 -0.96 -6.28 -23.11
C LEU A 50 -0.10 -7.49 -22.71
N TYR A 51 0.92 -7.28 -21.88
CA TYR A 51 1.76 -8.35 -21.36
C TYR A 51 0.92 -9.49 -20.74
N THR A 52 0.99 -10.65 -21.39
CA THR A 52 0.49 -11.95 -20.95
C THR A 52 1.17 -12.33 -19.63
N GLN A 53 0.35 -12.68 -18.63
CA GLN A 53 0.87 -13.21 -17.36
C GLN A 53 1.51 -14.59 -17.61
N PRO A 54 2.57 -14.98 -16.88
CA PRO A 54 3.15 -16.31 -16.98
C PRO A 54 2.09 -17.40 -16.76
N LYS A 55 2.14 -18.46 -17.57
CA LYS A 55 1.16 -19.57 -17.62
C LYS A 55 1.00 -20.36 -16.32
N GLU A 56 1.86 -20.17 -15.31
CA GLU A 56 1.75 -20.76 -13.97
C GLU A 56 1.31 -19.71 -12.93
N SER A 57 0.10 -19.18 -13.08
CA SER A 57 -0.52 -18.40 -12.02
C SER A 57 -1.00 -19.36 -10.93
N CYS A 58 -0.25 -19.51 -9.84
CA CYS A 58 -0.81 -20.10 -8.63
C CYS A 58 -2.09 -19.35 -8.23
N ASN A 59 -3.21 -20.09 -8.20
CA ASN A 59 -4.56 -19.61 -7.91
C ASN A 59 -5.02 -19.93 -6.47
N LYS A 60 -4.11 -20.35 -5.57
CA LYS A 60 -4.46 -20.62 -4.17
C LYS A 60 -4.13 -19.42 -3.29
N PHE A 61 -4.96 -19.22 -2.27
CA PHE A 61 -4.64 -18.30 -1.18
C PHE A 61 -3.43 -18.81 -0.40
N ALA A 62 -2.63 -17.90 0.14
CA ALA A 62 -1.51 -18.28 0.97
C ALA A 62 -1.96 -18.91 2.29
N THR A 63 -1.39 -20.05 2.64
CA THR A 63 -1.55 -20.68 3.95
C THR A 63 -0.72 -19.91 4.97
N THR A 64 -1.35 -18.96 5.67
CA THR A 64 -0.66 -18.05 6.60
C THR A 64 -0.37 -18.69 7.95
N VAL A 65 0.74 -18.27 8.58
CA VAL A 65 1.02 -18.61 9.99
C VAL A 65 0.81 -17.39 10.86
N ASN A 66 -0.23 -17.43 11.69
CA ASN A 66 -0.53 -16.34 12.62
C ASN A 66 0.58 -16.23 13.68
N LYS A 67 1.04 -15.01 13.94
CA LYS A 67 2.04 -14.74 14.97
C LYS A 67 1.69 -13.46 15.73
N LYS A 68 1.53 -13.59 17.04
CA LYS A 68 1.52 -12.45 17.96
C LYS A 68 2.97 -12.10 18.31
N ILE A 69 3.27 -10.83 18.47
CA ILE A 69 4.61 -10.34 18.83
C ILE A 69 4.56 -9.51 20.10
N SER A 70 5.56 -9.67 20.96
CA SER A 70 5.69 -8.96 22.23
C SER A 70 6.95 -8.09 22.24
N THR A 71 8.02 -8.53 21.58
CA THR A 71 9.29 -7.81 21.52
C THR A 71 9.81 -7.71 20.09
N PRO A 72 10.75 -6.78 19.82
CA PRO A 72 11.35 -6.66 18.50
C PRO A 72 12.02 -7.95 17.99
N SER A 73 12.53 -8.82 18.87
CA SER A 73 13.15 -10.09 18.46
C SER A 73 12.15 -11.08 17.84
N ASP A 74 10.85 -10.91 18.09
CA ASP A 74 9.81 -11.75 17.48
C ASP A 74 9.61 -11.45 15.98
N ILE A 75 10.12 -10.33 15.49
CA ILE A 75 10.06 -9.95 14.08
C ILE A 75 11.11 -10.74 13.30
N THR A 76 10.65 -11.53 12.33
CA THR A 76 11.52 -12.37 11.50
C THR A 76 12.23 -11.54 10.44
N ILE A 77 13.56 -11.64 10.39
CA ILE A 77 14.37 -11.03 9.33
C ILE A 77 14.56 -12.04 8.21
N PHE A 78 14.01 -11.72 7.03
CA PHE A 78 14.05 -12.57 5.85
C PHE A 78 15.33 -12.34 5.06
N LYS A 79 16.18 -13.36 4.96
CA LYS A 79 17.43 -13.32 4.16
C LYS A 79 17.21 -13.83 2.72
N SER A 80 16.28 -14.78 2.55
CA SER A 80 15.86 -15.28 1.23
C SER A 80 14.71 -14.45 0.67
N LYS A 81 14.57 -14.43 -0.65
CA LYS A 81 13.47 -13.77 -1.38
C LYS A 81 12.15 -14.53 -1.26
N GLU A 82 12.22 -15.85 -1.11
CA GLU A 82 11.07 -16.70 -0.84
C GLU A 82 10.85 -16.76 0.67
N ILE A 83 9.66 -16.35 1.12
CA ILE A 83 9.37 -16.20 2.55
C ILE A 83 8.13 -16.95 2.98
N LYS A 84 8.15 -17.34 4.26
CA LYS A 84 6.97 -17.81 4.97
C LYS A 84 5.96 -16.65 5.15
N PRO A 85 4.67 -16.85 4.84
CA PRO A 85 3.64 -15.81 4.98
C PRO A 85 3.20 -15.67 6.45
N ILE A 86 4.01 -14.98 7.25
CA ILE A 86 3.70 -14.69 8.66
C ILE A 86 2.61 -13.61 8.73
N ASN A 87 1.48 -13.94 9.34
CA ASN A 87 0.39 -12.99 9.59
C ASN A 87 0.51 -12.43 11.01
N TYR A 88 1.15 -11.27 11.13
CA TYR A 88 1.29 -10.56 12.40
C TYR A 88 -0.05 -9.98 12.86
N THR A 89 -0.54 -10.42 14.02
CA THR A 89 -1.87 -10.05 14.55
C THR A 89 -1.86 -8.78 15.40
N ASN A 90 -0.68 -8.30 15.75
CA ASN A 90 -0.49 -7.03 16.44
C ASN A 90 0.82 -6.37 16.00
N THR A 91 0.98 -5.12 16.41
CA THR A 91 2.21 -4.34 16.27
C THR A 91 2.84 -4.06 17.63
N ILE A 92 4.11 -3.66 17.62
CA ILE A 92 4.87 -3.23 18.80
C ILE A 92 5.61 -1.93 18.50
N SER A 93 5.99 -1.19 19.54
CA SER A 93 6.87 -0.03 19.42
C SER A 93 8.28 -0.45 19.06
N LEU A 94 8.92 0.28 18.15
CA LEU A 94 10.31 0.05 17.74
C LEU A 94 11.24 1.21 18.17
N ASN A 95 10.73 2.18 18.91
CA ASN A 95 11.45 3.41 19.29
C ASN A 95 12.70 3.21 20.14
N LYS A 96 12.79 2.10 20.88
CA LYS A 96 13.97 1.81 21.72
C LYS A 96 15.15 1.24 20.94
N LEU A 97 14.98 0.95 19.64
CA LEU A 97 16.01 0.37 18.80
C LEU A 97 16.87 1.44 18.13
N GLN A 98 18.08 1.06 17.74
CA GLN A 98 18.90 1.88 16.86
C GLN A 98 18.17 2.15 15.53
N VAL A 99 18.38 3.33 14.94
CA VAL A 99 17.68 3.78 13.72
C VAL A 99 17.77 2.76 12.58
N SER A 100 18.93 2.15 12.34
CA SER A 100 19.14 1.12 11.31
C SER A 100 18.27 -0.12 11.56
N GLU A 101 18.31 -0.65 12.79
CA GLU A 101 17.56 -1.82 13.21
C GLU A 101 16.04 -1.57 13.19
N LYS A 102 15.60 -0.41 13.69
CA LYS A 102 14.20 0.02 13.64
C LYS A 102 13.65 -0.04 12.22
N LYS A 103 14.37 0.53 11.26
CA LYS A 103 13.97 0.53 9.85
C LYS A 103 13.90 -0.88 9.27
N GLN A 104 14.90 -1.71 9.56
CA GLN A 104 14.93 -3.10 9.11
C GLN A 104 13.72 -3.88 9.66
N LYS A 105 13.52 -3.87 10.98
CA LYS A 105 12.40 -4.58 11.60
C LYS A 105 11.04 -4.05 11.13
N PHE A 106 10.89 -2.74 10.96
CA PHE A 106 9.67 -2.17 10.39
C PHE A 106 9.34 -2.76 9.02
N PHE A 107 10.30 -2.78 8.09
CA PHE A 107 10.08 -3.34 6.75
C PHE A 107 9.82 -4.84 6.78
N HIS A 108 10.57 -5.59 7.59
CA HIS A 108 10.41 -7.05 7.68
C HIS A 108 9.12 -7.47 8.40
N MET A 109 8.58 -6.65 9.31
CA MET A 109 7.27 -6.86 9.90
C MET A 109 6.14 -6.68 8.87
N LEU A 110 6.24 -5.68 7.98
CA LEU A 110 5.21 -5.39 7.00
C LEU A 110 5.29 -6.25 5.73
N LEU A 111 6.48 -6.68 5.35
CA LEU A 111 6.71 -7.44 4.13
C LEU A 111 5.77 -8.65 3.96
N PRO A 112 5.63 -9.58 4.92
CA PRO A 112 4.76 -10.74 4.73
C PRO A 112 3.29 -10.34 4.62
N ALA A 113 2.84 -9.33 5.37
CA ALA A 113 1.47 -8.81 5.25
C ALA A 113 1.18 -8.26 3.84
N ILE A 114 2.16 -7.56 3.24
CA ILE A 114 2.04 -7.06 1.87
C ILE A 114 1.96 -8.22 0.87
N LEU A 115 2.83 -9.23 1.00
CA LEU A 115 2.82 -10.37 0.08
C LEU A 115 1.55 -11.21 0.21
N ILE A 116 1.05 -11.44 1.42
CA ILE A 116 -0.23 -12.12 1.68
C ILE A 116 -1.38 -11.41 0.95
N SER A 117 -1.49 -10.10 1.12
CA SER A 117 -2.52 -9.29 0.44
C SER A 117 -2.32 -9.30 -1.08
N LYS A 118 -1.08 -9.22 -1.58
CA LYS A 118 -0.81 -9.29 -3.02
C LYS A 118 -1.25 -10.64 -3.62
N GLN A 119 -0.96 -11.75 -2.95
CA GLN A 119 -1.40 -13.07 -3.38
C GLN A 119 -2.92 -13.19 -3.32
N LYS A 120 -3.56 -12.72 -2.24
CA LYS A 120 -5.02 -12.70 -2.11
C LYS A 120 -5.69 -11.96 -3.27
N PHE A 121 -5.21 -10.77 -3.62
CA PHE A 121 -5.77 -10.00 -4.73
C PHE A 121 -5.47 -10.62 -6.09
N LYS A 122 -4.32 -11.28 -6.27
CA LYS A 122 -4.02 -12.07 -7.47
C LYS A 122 -5.06 -13.16 -7.68
N VAL A 123 -5.29 -13.99 -6.65
CA VAL A 123 -6.29 -15.08 -6.69
C VAL A 123 -7.68 -14.56 -6.98
N LEU A 124 -8.14 -13.54 -6.23
CA LEU A 124 -9.46 -12.95 -6.43
C LEU A 124 -9.63 -12.36 -7.83
N ARG A 125 -8.59 -11.71 -8.35
CA ARG A 125 -8.62 -11.12 -9.70
C ARG A 125 -8.65 -12.20 -10.77
N THR A 126 -7.89 -13.28 -10.62
CA THR A 126 -7.93 -14.40 -11.57
C THR A 126 -9.31 -15.05 -11.57
N ARG A 127 -9.90 -15.29 -10.39
CA ARG A 127 -11.28 -15.79 -10.29
C ARG A 127 -12.26 -14.86 -11.01
N ALA A 128 -12.22 -13.55 -10.72
CA ALA A 128 -13.09 -12.58 -11.37
C ALA A 128 -12.92 -12.57 -12.90
N LYS A 129 -11.67 -12.66 -13.39
CA LYS A 129 -11.38 -12.72 -14.82
C LYS A 129 -12.01 -13.96 -15.46
N ASN A 130 -11.82 -15.13 -14.87
CA ASN A 130 -12.34 -16.39 -15.40
C ASN A 130 -13.88 -16.37 -15.46
N ILE A 131 -14.55 -15.86 -14.42
CA ILE A 131 -16.01 -15.74 -14.41
C ILE A 131 -16.51 -14.77 -15.49
N ILE A 132 -15.81 -13.65 -15.66
CA ILE A 132 -16.16 -12.63 -16.68
C ILE A 132 -16.04 -13.19 -18.11
N GLU A 133 -15.14 -14.14 -18.33
CA GLU A 133 -14.88 -14.76 -19.63
C GLU A 133 -15.71 -16.05 -19.86
N GLN A 134 -16.50 -16.46 -18.88
CA GLN A 134 -17.35 -17.66 -18.94
C GLN A 134 -18.73 -17.32 -19.52
N ASP A 135 -19.25 -18.18 -20.40
CA ASP A 135 -20.56 -17.97 -21.03
C ASP A 135 -21.73 -18.07 -20.04
N ASN A 136 -21.70 -19.08 -19.17
CA ASN A 136 -22.76 -19.35 -18.18
C ASN A 136 -22.17 -19.48 -16.76
N PRO A 137 -21.89 -18.37 -16.06
CA PRO A 137 -21.38 -18.38 -14.69
C PRO A 137 -22.42 -18.92 -13.70
N SER A 138 -21.96 -19.60 -12.65
CA SER A 138 -22.83 -20.11 -11.59
C SER A 138 -23.44 -18.97 -10.74
N ASN A 139 -24.52 -19.26 -10.00
CA ASN A 139 -25.08 -18.30 -9.04
C ASN A 139 -24.04 -17.84 -7.99
N GLU A 140 -23.17 -18.75 -7.54
CA GLU A 140 -22.09 -18.43 -6.60
C GLU A 140 -21.08 -17.45 -7.21
N ASP A 141 -20.79 -17.61 -8.50
CA ASP A 141 -19.88 -16.72 -9.23
C ASP A 141 -20.48 -15.34 -9.46
N LEU A 142 -21.79 -15.26 -9.73
CA LEU A 142 -22.51 -14.00 -9.80
C LEU A 142 -22.52 -13.27 -8.45
N VAL A 143 -22.77 -13.98 -7.34
CA VAL A 143 -22.67 -13.42 -5.99
C VAL A 143 -21.25 -12.92 -5.69
N PHE A 144 -20.24 -13.69 -6.08
CA PHE A 144 -18.84 -13.29 -5.95
C PHE A 144 -18.54 -12.00 -6.74
N LEU A 145 -18.96 -11.93 -8.01
CA LEU A 145 -18.76 -10.75 -8.85
C LEU A 145 -19.48 -9.53 -8.31
N ASP A 146 -20.75 -9.66 -7.89
CA ASP A 146 -21.50 -8.56 -7.26
C ASP A 146 -20.74 -8.00 -6.03
N LYS A 147 -20.22 -8.88 -5.17
CA LYS A 147 -19.37 -8.48 -4.04
C LYS A 147 -18.12 -7.73 -4.50
N MET A 148 -17.48 -8.16 -5.59
CA MET A 148 -16.31 -7.47 -6.14
C MET A 148 -16.67 -6.12 -6.75
N TYR A 149 -17.77 -6.01 -7.49
CA TYR A 149 -18.27 -4.74 -8.05
C TYR A 149 -18.58 -3.72 -6.95
N LYS A 150 -19.32 -4.13 -5.91
CA LYS A 150 -19.57 -3.32 -4.71
C LYS A 150 -18.27 -2.93 -4.01
N LYS A 151 -17.36 -3.88 -3.81
CA LYS A 151 -16.05 -3.64 -3.18
C LYS A 151 -15.16 -2.72 -4.01
N PHE A 152 -15.21 -2.69 -5.33
CA PHE A 152 -14.36 -1.79 -6.12
C PHE A 152 -15.11 -0.57 -6.67
N LYS A 153 -16.41 -0.42 -6.35
CA LYS A 153 -17.28 0.70 -6.75
C LYS A 153 -17.30 0.91 -8.27
N THR A 154 -17.51 -0.16 -9.01
CA THR A 154 -17.59 -0.17 -10.48
C THR A 154 -18.59 -1.24 -10.91
N THR A 155 -19.15 -1.10 -12.10
CA THR A 155 -19.97 -2.12 -12.79
C THR A 155 -19.31 -2.60 -14.08
N ASN A 156 -18.19 -1.99 -14.48
CA ASN A 156 -17.47 -2.32 -15.69
C ASN A 156 -16.39 -3.39 -15.44
N ASN A 157 -16.40 -4.47 -16.22
CA ASN A 157 -15.51 -5.62 -16.12
C ASN A 157 -14.02 -5.22 -16.24
N LYS A 158 -13.67 -4.43 -17.25
CA LYS A 158 -12.28 -3.98 -17.50
C LYS A 158 -11.77 -3.11 -16.35
N GLU A 159 -12.60 -2.17 -15.89
CA GLU A 159 -12.27 -1.33 -14.74
C GLU A 159 -12.14 -2.19 -13.47
N LEU A 160 -13.06 -3.15 -13.21
CA LEU A 160 -12.95 -4.05 -12.05
C LEU A 160 -11.60 -4.75 -12.02
N LEU A 161 -11.21 -5.41 -13.12
CA LEU A 161 -9.95 -6.12 -13.22
C LEU A 161 -8.74 -5.18 -13.09
N SER A 162 -8.81 -3.93 -13.54
CA SER A 162 -7.74 -2.95 -13.29
C SER A 162 -7.72 -2.50 -11.81
N ARG A 163 -8.87 -2.26 -11.18
CA ARG A 163 -8.94 -1.85 -9.76
C ARG A 163 -8.44 -2.91 -8.79
N MET A 164 -8.55 -4.19 -9.15
CA MET A 164 -8.07 -5.33 -8.35
C MET A 164 -6.56 -5.57 -8.42
N LYS A 165 -5.83 -4.94 -9.36
CA LYS A 165 -4.37 -5.12 -9.44
C LYS A 165 -3.66 -4.43 -8.27
N THR A 166 -2.66 -5.11 -7.71
CA THR A 166 -1.73 -4.53 -6.73
C THR A 166 -0.54 -3.88 -7.43
N HIS A 167 0.30 -3.18 -6.68
CA HIS A 167 1.48 -2.46 -7.17
C HIS A 167 2.75 -2.85 -6.40
N PRO A 168 3.95 -2.36 -6.78
CA PRO A 168 5.21 -2.78 -6.18
C PRO A 168 5.27 -2.64 -4.65
N VAL A 169 5.91 -3.60 -3.99
CA VAL A 169 6.10 -3.66 -2.52
C VAL A 169 6.84 -2.43 -2.01
N SER A 170 7.82 -1.96 -2.77
CA SER A 170 8.63 -0.78 -2.46
C SER A 170 7.78 0.48 -2.24
N ILE A 171 6.74 0.69 -3.06
CA ILE A 171 5.80 1.81 -2.91
C ILE A 171 4.99 1.63 -1.62
N VAL A 172 4.48 0.43 -1.36
CA VAL A 172 3.65 0.16 -0.17
C VAL A 172 4.46 0.37 1.12
N LEU A 173 5.69 -0.15 1.18
CA LEU A 173 6.59 0.03 2.32
C LEU A 173 6.96 1.50 2.55
N ALA A 174 7.20 2.25 1.47
CA ALA A 174 7.52 3.67 1.56
C ALA A 174 6.34 4.47 2.12
N GLN A 175 5.13 4.25 1.60
CA GLN A 175 3.94 4.91 2.13
C GLN A 175 3.66 4.47 3.56
N ALA A 176 3.75 3.18 3.87
CA ALA A 176 3.56 2.69 5.23
C ALA A 176 4.52 3.36 6.23
N ALA A 177 5.80 3.51 5.89
CA ALA A 177 6.76 4.18 6.75
C ALA A 177 6.45 5.66 6.96
N ILE A 178 6.01 6.36 5.90
CA ILE A 178 5.65 7.78 5.96
C ILE A 178 4.36 7.97 6.77
N GLU A 179 3.29 7.23 6.46
CA GLU A 179 1.97 7.41 7.07
C GLU A 179 1.91 6.93 8.53
N SER A 180 2.69 5.93 8.90
CA SER A 180 2.74 5.42 10.28
C SER A 180 3.83 6.06 11.13
N ALA A 181 4.62 6.99 10.59
CA ALA A 181 5.83 7.50 11.21
C ALA A 181 6.77 6.37 11.69
N TRP A 182 7.11 5.44 10.78
CA TRP A 182 7.90 4.24 11.07
C TRP A 182 7.30 3.33 12.16
N GLY A 183 5.97 3.24 12.20
CA GLY A 183 5.23 2.41 13.17
C GLY A 183 4.94 3.07 14.51
N GLU A 184 5.24 4.37 14.66
CA GLU A 184 5.10 5.07 15.94
C GLU A 184 3.77 5.75 16.16
N SER A 185 2.99 5.92 15.10
CA SER A 185 1.62 6.38 15.20
C SER A 185 0.84 5.53 16.22
N ARG A 186 0.07 6.20 17.08
CA ARG A 186 -0.86 5.55 18.01
C ARG A 186 -1.79 4.58 17.27
N PHE A 187 -2.27 4.95 16.10
CA PHE A 187 -3.18 4.13 15.30
C PHE A 187 -2.53 2.90 14.70
N PHE A 188 -1.23 2.97 14.40
CA PHE A 188 -0.43 1.80 14.06
C PHE A 188 -0.42 0.85 15.26
N LYS A 189 0.04 1.34 16.41
CA LYS A 189 0.26 0.55 17.63
C LYS A 189 -1.00 -0.08 18.23
N GLU A 190 -2.08 0.69 18.34
CA GLU A 190 -3.33 0.23 18.97
C GLU A 190 -4.32 -0.38 17.97
N GLY A 191 -4.18 -0.02 16.69
CA GLY A 191 -5.19 -0.27 15.67
C GLY A 191 -4.74 -1.16 14.52
N ASN A 192 -3.47 -1.54 14.43
CA ASN A 192 -2.87 -2.11 13.21
C ASN A 192 -3.14 -1.24 11.97
N ASN A 193 -3.41 0.06 12.15
CA ASN A 193 -3.84 0.96 11.08
C ASN A 193 -2.62 1.69 10.52
N ILE A 194 -2.01 1.05 9.52
CA ILE A 194 -0.76 1.48 8.90
C ILE A 194 -0.87 2.86 8.24
N PHE A 195 -2.05 3.17 7.72
CA PHE A 195 -2.26 4.27 6.80
C PHE A 195 -3.24 5.32 7.31
N GLY A 196 -3.60 5.28 8.60
CA GLY A 196 -4.57 6.21 9.19
C GLY A 196 -5.96 6.16 8.54
N MET A 197 -6.40 4.99 8.07
CA MET A 197 -7.69 4.82 7.37
C MET A 197 -8.86 5.23 8.26
N TRP A 198 -9.71 6.14 7.76
CA TRP A 198 -10.88 6.62 8.48
C TRP A 198 -11.97 5.56 8.55
N SER A 199 -12.66 5.53 9.69
CA SER A 199 -13.83 4.69 9.92
C SER A 199 -15.09 5.55 9.83
N TYR A 200 -15.93 5.23 8.86
CA TYR A 200 -17.24 5.86 8.68
C TYR A 200 -18.39 4.96 9.15
N ASN A 201 -18.12 3.66 9.32
CA ASN A 201 -19.07 2.69 9.81
C ASN A 201 -18.95 2.58 11.33
N ARG A 202 -20.06 2.81 12.07
CA ARG A 202 -20.03 2.72 13.53
C ARG A 202 -19.92 1.28 14.05
N ASN A 203 -20.28 0.31 13.21
CA ASN A 203 -20.33 -1.11 13.55
C ASN A 203 -19.01 -1.84 13.26
N GLU A 204 -18.00 -1.16 12.68
CA GLU A 204 -16.67 -1.74 12.49
C GLU A 204 -15.74 -1.40 13.67
N PRO A 205 -14.76 -2.26 14.00
CA PRO A 205 -13.76 -1.94 15.00
C PRO A 205 -13.03 -0.64 14.65
N ARG A 206 -13.00 0.30 15.59
CA ARG A 206 -12.47 1.65 15.36
C ARG A 206 -11.90 2.28 16.63
N ILE A 207 -10.99 3.22 16.44
CA ILE A 207 -10.35 4.02 17.50
C ILE A 207 -10.74 5.47 17.30
N ARG A 208 -11.12 6.16 18.38
CA ARG A 208 -11.40 7.60 18.34
C ARG A 208 -10.07 8.37 18.29
N ALA A 209 -9.98 9.31 17.36
CA ALA A 209 -8.90 10.31 17.37
C ALA A 209 -9.02 11.20 18.61
N ARG A 210 -7.89 11.77 19.05
CA ARG A 210 -7.93 12.77 20.13
C ARG A 210 -8.62 14.04 19.67
N GLU A 211 -8.37 14.42 18.42
CA GLU A 211 -8.89 15.62 17.80
C GLU A 211 -10.31 15.45 17.26
N THR A 212 -10.96 16.59 17.05
CA THR A 212 -12.24 16.69 16.37
C THR A 212 -12.08 17.48 15.08
N ARG A 213 -13.02 17.31 14.15
CA ARG A 213 -13.07 18.07 12.92
C ARG A 213 -14.42 18.73 12.77
N LYS A 214 -14.43 20.07 12.73
CA LYS A 214 -15.66 20.86 12.73
C LYS A 214 -16.59 20.44 13.88
N GLY A 215 -16.01 20.25 15.07
CA GLY A 215 -16.72 19.78 16.27
C GLY A 215 -17.11 18.29 16.29
N LYS A 216 -16.85 17.52 15.22
CA LYS A 216 -17.22 16.09 15.15
C LYS A 216 -16.04 15.18 15.47
N ALA A 217 -16.27 14.15 16.27
CA ALA A 217 -15.26 13.13 16.55
C ALA A 217 -14.84 12.40 15.26
N ILE A 218 -13.52 12.24 15.08
CA ILE A 218 -12.95 11.44 13.99
C ILE A 218 -12.69 10.03 14.52
N TYR A 219 -13.02 9.02 13.71
CA TYR A 219 -12.71 7.64 14.00
C TYR A 219 -11.81 7.07 12.91
N VAL A 220 -10.87 6.24 13.30
CA VAL A 220 -10.02 5.47 12.39
C VAL A 220 -10.26 3.98 12.58
N LYS A 221 -10.08 3.20 11.52
CA LYS A 221 -10.29 1.76 11.55
C LYS A 221 -9.30 1.06 12.48
N LYS A 222 -9.72 -0.06 13.06
CA LYS A 222 -8.88 -1.03 13.75
C LYS A 222 -8.94 -2.36 13.01
N TYR A 223 -7.78 -2.93 12.71
CA TYR A 223 -7.65 -4.16 11.96
C TYR A 223 -7.21 -5.31 12.85
N LYS A 224 -7.66 -6.53 12.53
CA LYS A 224 -7.30 -7.75 13.27
C LYS A 224 -5.83 -8.12 13.08
N ASN A 225 -5.26 -7.82 11.91
CA ASN A 225 -3.87 -8.08 11.57
C ASN A 225 -3.40 -7.06 10.52
N LEU A 226 -2.09 -7.07 10.25
CA LEU A 226 -1.49 -6.12 9.30
C LEU A 226 -1.96 -6.36 7.85
N SER A 227 -2.24 -7.60 7.43
CA SER A 227 -2.69 -7.88 6.05
C SER A 227 -4.09 -7.32 5.77
N ASP A 228 -4.98 -7.29 6.77
CA ASP A 228 -6.30 -6.64 6.63
C ASP A 228 -6.18 -5.13 6.37
N ALA A 229 -5.18 -4.47 6.96
CA ALA A 229 -4.89 -3.06 6.69
C ALA A 229 -4.33 -2.83 5.29
N ILE A 230 -3.45 -3.73 4.81
CA ILE A 230 -2.93 -3.69 3.44
C ILE A 230 -4.05 -3.96 2.41
N ASP A 231 -4.98 -4.86 2.70
CA ASP A 231 -6.14 -5.14 1.84
C ASP A 231 -6.99 -3.89 1.63
N ASP A 232 -7.34 -3.18 2.71
CA ASP A 232 -8.14 -1.96 2.64
C ASP A 232 -7.41 -0.82 1.92
N TYR A 233 -6.08 -0.77 2.07
CA TYR A 233 -5.22 0.10 1.29
C TYR A 233 -5.26 -0.21 -0.21
N PHE A 234 -5.11 -1.47 -0.63
CA PHE A 234 -5.19 -1.82 -2.05
C PHE A 234 -6.58 -1.52 -2.64
N VAL A 235 -7.65 -1.75 -1.88
CA VAL A 235 -9.02 -1.33 -2.28
C VAL A 235 -9.11 0.18 -2.44
N THR A 236 -8.50 0.94 -1.54
CA THR A 236 -8.53 2.41 -1.57
C THR A 236 -7.81 2.96 -2.80
N ILE A 237 -6.59 2.47 -3.08
CA ILE A 237 -5.85 2.82 -4.31
C ILE A 237 -6.58 2.31 -5.57
N GLY A 238 -7.28 1.18 -5.45
CA GLY A 238 -8.14 0.64 -6.49
C GLY A 238 -9.28 1.58 -6.88
N ARG A 239 -9.73 2.50 -6.02
CA ARG A 239 -10.93 3.31 -6.25
C ARG A 239 -10.61 4.76 -6.64
N GLY A 240 -11.63 5.49 -7.10
CA GLY A 240 -11.68 6.96 -7.15
C GLY A 240 -10.44 7.67 -7.69
N ALA A 241 -9.83 8.50 -6.84
CA ALA A 241 -8.82 9.51 -7.15
C ALA A 241 -7.51 9.00 -7.79
N TYR A 242 -7.26 7.70 -7.77
CA TYR A 242 -6.00 7.10 -8.27
C TYR A 242 -6.09 6.59 -9.71
N LYS A 243 -7.05 7.09 -10.51
CA LYS A 243 -7.24 6.64 -11.91
C LYS A 243 -5.97 6.73 -12.75
N ASN A 244 -5.23 7.85 -12.65
CA ASN A 244 -3.97 8.03 -13.40
C ASN A 244 -2.89 7.04 -12.96
N PHE A 245 -2.75 6.81 -11.64
CA PHE A 245 -1.85 5.77 -11.13
C PHE A 245 -2.20 4.38 -11.67
N ARG A 246 -3.49 4.01 -11.66
CA ARG A 246 -3.95 2.71 -12.16
C ARG A 246 -3.67 2.50 -13.64
N LYS A 247 -3.89 3.53 -14.47
CA LYS A 247 -3.55 3.50 -15.90
C LYS A 247 -2.06 3.21 -16.12
N HIS A 248 -1.17 3.93 -15.43
CA HIS A 248 0.27 3.77 -15.63
C HIS A 248 0.82 2.48 -15.02
N ARG A 249 0.21 1.97 -13.95
CA ARG A 249 0.51 0.64 -13.39
C ARG A 249 0.20 -0.50 -14.39
N ASP A 250 -0.67 -0.26 -15.36
CA ASP A 250 -0.92 -1.21 -16.44
C ASP A 250 0.13 -1.12 -17.57
N ILE A 251 0.97 -0.07 -17.58
CA ILE A 251 2.00 0.20 -18.60
C ILE A 251 3.40 -0.15 -18.08
N THR A 252 3.74 0.25 -16.87
CA THR A 252 5.09 0.07 -16.29
C THR A 252 5.03 -0.61 -14.93
N LYS A 253 6.04 -1.45 -14.65
CA LYS A 253 6.28 -2.05 -13.33
C LYS A 253 7.33 -1.29 -12.52
N ASP A 254 7.97 -0.28 -13.09
CA ASP A 254 8.99 0.51 -12.40
C ASP A 254 8.36 1.37 -11.29
N PRO A 255 8.66 1.09 -10.00
CA PRO A 255 8.07 1.85 -8.90
C PRO A 255 8.44 3.34 -8.95
N LEU A 256 9.63 3.70 -9.44
CA LEU A 256 10.09 5.08 -9.49
C LEU A 256 9.37 5.92 -10.54
N GLN A 257 8.90 5.28 -11.62
CA GLN A 257 8.00 5.90 -12.59
C GLN A 257 6.57 5.94 -12.04
N LEU A 258 6.10 4.87 -11.39
CA LEU A 258 4.73 4.82 -10.89
C LEU A 258 4.42 5.84 -9.80
N VAL A 259 5.37 6.12 -8.89
CA VAL A 259 5.14 7.05 -7.78
C VAL A 259 4.80 8.47 -8.24
N GLN A 260 5.21 8.87 -9.45
CA GLN A 260 4.88 10.20 -9.97
C GLN A 260 3.38 10.38 -10.20
N TYR A 261 2.63 9.29 -10.40
CA TYR A 261 1.18 9.32 -10.63
C TYR A 261 0.34 9.24 -9.36
N LEU A 262 0.98 9.21 -8.18
CA LEU A 262 0.31 9.33 -6.87
C LEU A 262 0.01 10.79 -6.49
N VAL A 263 -0.03 11.72 -7.46
CA VAL A 263 -0.23 13.17 -7.23
C VAL A 263 -1.49 13.49 -6.42
N ASN A 264 -2.57 12.74 -6.65
CA ASN A 264 -3.86 12.95 -5.96
C ASN A 264 -3.88 12.49 -4.50
N TYR A 265 -2.72 12.06 -3.99
CA TYR A 265 -2.57 11.75 -2.58
C TYR A 265 -2.54 13.03 -1.73
N CYS A 266 -1.93 14.14 -2.21
CA CYS A 266 -1.61 15.33 -1.41
C CYS A 266 -2.04 16.67 -1.98
N GLU A 267 -2.56 17.56 -1.11
CA GLU A 267 -2.91 18.95 -1.44
C GLU A 267 -1.66 19.76 -1.89
N LEU A 268 -0.45 19.33 -1.51
CA LEU A 268 0.83 19.88 -1.99
C LEU A 268 1.38 19.21 -3.27
N LYS A 269 0.56 18.38 -3.94
CA LYS A 269 0.81 17.69 -5.22
C LYS A 269 2.27 17.20 -5.36
N GLY A 270 3.04 17.70 -6.34
CA GLY A 270 4.36 17.15 -6.72
C GLY A 270 5.42 17.03 -5.62
N LYS A 271 5.30 17.76 -4.50
CA LYS A 271 6.23 17.62 -3.36
C LYS A 271 6.15 16.22 -2.72
N TYR A 272 4.96 15.64 -2.65
CA TYR A 272 4.76 14.30 -2.06
C TYR A 272 5.42 13.20 -2.92
N THR A 273 5.22 13.23 -4.23
CA THR A 273 5.75 12.21 -5.14
C THR A 273 7.29 12.27 -5.20
N LYS A 274 7.87 13.48 -5.18
CA LYS A 274 9.33 13.69 -5.03
C LYS A 274 9.85 13.10 -3.71
N LYS A 275 9.17 13.35 -2.58
CA LYS A 275 9.52 12.80 -1.26
C LYS A 275 9.47 11.26 -1.29
N LEU A 276 8.41 10.68 -1.87
CA LEU A 276 8.24 9.24 -1.95
C LEU A 276 9.32 8.57 -2.82
N LYS A 277 9.64 9.15 -3.99
CA LYS A 277 10.73 8.70 -4.86
C LYS A 277 12.07 8.71 -4.12
N LYS A 278 12.43 9.84 -3.49
CA LYS A 278 13.66 9.95 -2.67
C LYS A 278 13.69 8.93 -1.53
N PHE A 279 12.55 8.68 -0.88
CA PHE A 279 12.45 7.71 0.20
C PHE A 279 12.72 6.28 -0.26
N ILE A 280 12.15 5.87 -1.40
CA ILE A 280 12.37 4.54 -2.01
C ILE A 280 13.86 4.34 -2.32
N ILE A 281 14.50 5.34 -2.94
CA ILE A 281 15.92 5.29 -3.32
C ILE A 281 16.81 5.24 -2.06
N LYS A 282 16.63 6.18 -1.12
CA LYS A 282 17.46 6.29 0.09
C LYS A 282 17.41 5.02 0.95
N ASN A 283 16.26 4.36 1.02
CA ASN A 283 16.10 3.13 1.81
C ASN A 283 16.25 1.86 0.95
N ARG A 284 16.65 1.97 -0.33
CA ARG A 284 16.87 0.85 -1.27
C ARG A 284 15.69 -0.12 -1.31
N LEU A 285 14.45 0.39 -1.36
CA LEU A 285 13.25 -0.43 -1.17
C LEU A 285 12.90 -1.32 -2.36
N THR A 286 13.40 -1.02 -3.55
CA THR A 286 13.17 -1.84 -4.75
C THR A 286 13.66 -3.27 -4.61
N LYS A 287 14.60 -3.55 -3.69
CA LYS A 287 15.01 -4.92 -3.36
C LYS A 287 13.87 -5.79 -2.85
N PHE A 288 12.85 -5.20 -2.20
CA PHE A 288 11.69 -5.91 -1.67
C PHE A 288 10.68 -6.31 -2.76
N ASP A 289 10.77 -5.71 -3.96
CA ASP A 289 9.88 -6.06 -5.07
C ASP A 289 10.17 -7.46 -5.66
N LYS A 290 11.33 -8.05 -5.30
CA LYS A 290 11.74 -9.41 -5.69
C LYS A 290 11.35 -10.48 -4.67
N PHE A 291 10.70 -10.11 -3.57
CA PHE A 291 10.26 -11.08 -2.56
C PHE A 291 8.91 -11.67 -2.93
N GLU A 292 8.74 -12.95 -2.64
CA GLU A 292 7.52 -13.70 -2.88
C GLU A 292 7.23 -14.68 -1.75
N ILE A 293 6.00 -15.18 -1.71
CA ILE A 293 5.62 -16.26 -0.78
C ILE A 293 6.22 -17.55 -1.33
N ASP A 294 6.94 -18.27 -0.48
CA ASP A 294 7.48 -19.60 -0.81
C ASP A 294 6.35 -20.51 -1.34
N ARG A 295 6.61 -21.18 -2.47
CA ARG A 295 5.63 -21.97 -3.22
C ARG A 295 4.93 -23.02 -2.38
N LYS A 296 5.57 -23.55 -1.34
CA LYS A 296 4.94 -24.56 -0.46
C LYS A 296 3.75 -24.03 0.35
N TYR A 297 3.57 -22.71 0.42
CA TYR A 297 2.44 -22.07 1.09
C TYR A 297 1.32 -21.67 0.13
N ILE A 298 1.43 -21.95 -1.17
CA ILE A 298 0.47 -21.58 -2.21
C ILE A 298 0.21 -22.72 -3.20
#